data_AF-A0A3B8Q8W1-F1
#
_entry.id   AF-A0A3B8Q8W1-F1
#
_cell.length_a   1.000
_cell.length_b   1.000
_cell.length_c   1.000
_cell.angle_alpha   90.00
_cell.angle_beta   90.00
_cell.angle_gamma   90.00
#
_symmetry.space_group_name_H-M   'P 1'
#
loop_
_entity.id
_entity.type
_entity.pdbx_description
1 polymer ?
#
loop_
_entity_poly.entity_id
_entity_poly.type
_entity_poly.pdbx_seq_one_letter_code
_entity_poly.pdbx_strand_id
1 'polypeptide(L)'
;GNLHTNFRLEADGEYLGLFPPGSSTAASEFRPAFPRQEPDVSFGTPSSGSVRDLLSGSLAYVLVPEAENDLPVDWTAPGFIPGSLWQMGPGLGVGFDDTPTRLDAEANLALTGTASQSSTGFGFGAERAIDGDPSSFTHTDTDDNASTWWVNLGKTVEVRRIVLHNRDGCCGSRLRDVTVQLLAPDGQTVVWSSELLNPENILGSPAAIIVDLIELNVGAIPAQTVRVFRIPDPDLSGGGGNADEDNVLSLGEVEVYGVETLSYGPFVRTDLAATMPGRNSSAFVRVPFVLEDPDAVQAMHLHLRYDDGAVVYLNGARVASFNAPTGDSWNSAAVGRRVKAEVFVPAVVDLVPFRAVWKRGTNWLAIHGLNAAATDPDFLVEAQLLAESRAPVAGVYFEHPTPGTANESPWNLGRVADTTFSVKRGRMNAPFDLEITTTTPDAEIRFTLDGSTPDATRGQVYSGSIHIEHTTVVRAAAFKKNYRPTDVDTHTYLFLSDVVTQPTRPSGFPASWLGVPGDYAMDPRIAQSAEYGRRMTESLSAIPSMVLTTDVDNLFGSSRGIYSNPERSG
;
A
#
# COMPACT_ATOMS: atom_id res chain seq x y z
N GLY A 1 -15.69 2.13 -35.54
CA GLY A 1 -16.95 2.41 -34.84
C GLY A 1 -16.99 1.53 -33.64
N ASN A 2 -16.98 2.10 -32.44
CA ASN A 2 -16.99 1.31 -31.21
C ASN A 2 -18.37 0.64 -31.10
N LEU A 3 -18.38 -0.68 -30.92
CA LEU A 3 -19.59 -1.45 -30.69
C LEU A 3 -20.17 -0.97 -29.34
N HIS A 4 -21.21 -0.14 -29.40
CA HIS A 4 -21.99 0.24 -28.22
C HIS A 4 -23.36 -0.41 -28.34
N THR A 5 -23.76 -1.16 -27.33
CA THR A 5 -25.10 -1.72 -27.21
C THR A 5 -25.79 -0.98 -26.07
N ASN A 6 -26.88 -0.28 -26.37
CA ASN A 6 -27.73 0.31 -25.33
C ASN A 6 -28.85 -0.70 -25.04
N PHE A 7 -28.88 -1.21 -23.81
CA PHE A 7 -29.95 -2.05 -23.31
C PHE A 7 -30.30 -1.62 -21.88
N ARG A 8 -31.49 -2.01 -21.42
CA ARG A 8 -31.96 -1.78 -20.05
C ARG A 8 -32.21 -3.15 -19.43
N LEU A 9 -31.71 -3.34 -18.22
CA LEU A 9 -31.97 -4.51 -17.39
C LEU A 9 -32.91 -4.12 -16.24
N GLU A 10 -33.71 -5.06 -15.75
CA GLU A 10 -34.54 -4.84 -14.57
C GLU A 10 -33.70 -4.75 -13.28
N ALA A 11 -34.05 -3.82 -12.40
CA ALA A 11 -33.24 -3.51 -11.22
C ALA A 11 -33.27 -4.62 -10.14
N ASP A 12 -34.30 -5.46 -10.16
CA ASP A 12 -34.51 -6.59 -9.26
C ASP A 12 -33.85 -7.89 -9.74
N GLY A 13 -33.37 -7.94 -10.99
CA GLY A 13 -32.55 -9.03 -11.51
C GLY A 13 -33.06 -9.70 -12.78
N GLU A 14 -32.12 -10.09 -13.65
CA GLU A 14 -32.37 -10.91 -14.84
C GLU A 14 -31.15 -11.84 -15.10
N TYR A 15 -31.00 -12.35 -16.33
CA TYR A 15 -29.81 -13.05 -16.78
C TYR A 15 -28.87 -12.12 -17.56
N LEU A 16 -27.62 -11.99 -17.10
CA LEU A 16 -26.56 -11.31 -17.84
C LEU A 16 -25.34 -12.23 -17.88
N GLY A 17 -24.90 -12.64 -19.07
CA GLY A 17 -23.76 -13.54 -19.25
C GLY A 17 -22.77 -13.03 -20.29
N LEU A 18 -21.47 -13.13 -19.98
CA LEU A 18 -20.36 -12.86 -20.88
C LEU A 18 -19.76 -14.18 -21.34
N PHE A 19 -19.76 -14.44 -22.64
CA PHE A 19 -19.24 -15.70 -23.22
C PHE A 19 -18.03 -15.43 -24.11
N PRO A 20 -16.90 -16.15 -23.91
CA PRO A 20 -15.77 -16.09 -24.82
C PRO A 20 -16.14 -16.60 -26.23
N PRO A 21 -15.47 -16.12 -27.29
CA PRO A 21 -15.67 -16.64 -28.65
C PRO A 21 -15.48 -18.16 -28.70
N GLY A 22 -16.49 -18.88 -29.21
CA GLY A 22 -16.46 -20.33 -29.36
C GLY A 22 -16.67 -21.14 -28.07
N SER A 23 -16.86 -20.49 -26.92
CA SER A 23 -17.16 -21.16 -25.65
C SER A 23 -18.68 -21.30 -25.45
N SER A 24 -19.12 -22.47 -24.98
CA SER A 24 -20.48 -22.67 -24.44
C SER A 24 -20.59 -22.38 -22.94
N THR A 25 -19.45 -22.10 -22.29
CA THR A 25 -19.35 -21.74 -20.88
C THR A 25 -19.19 -20.23 -20.74
N ALA A 26 -19.97 -19.61 -19.86
CA ALA A 26 -19.84 -18.19 -19.55
C ALA A 26 -18.49 -17.92 -18.84
N ALA A 27 -17.79 -16.85 -19.23
CA ALA A 27 -16.64 -16.32 -18.50
C ALA A 27 -17.06 -15.58 -17.23
N SER A 28 -18.26 -14.98 -17.25
CA SER A 28 -18.92 -14.36 -16.09
C SER A 28 -20.42 -14.34 -16.34
N GLU A 29 -21.24 -14.54 -15.30
CA GLU A 29 -22.69 -14.43 -15.40
C GLU A 29 -23.35 -13.99 -14.10
N PHE A 30 -24.50 -13.33 -14.20
CA PHE A 30 -25.38 -12.92 -13.11
C PHE A 30 -26.76 -13.56 -13.29
N ARG A 31 -27.27 -14.20 -12.23
CA ARG A 31 -28.60 -14.82 -12.17
C ARG A 31 -28.99 -15.24 -10.74
N PRO A 32 -30.29 -15.22 -10.39
CA PRO A 32 -31.36 -14.47 -11.05
C PRO A 32 -31.34 -12.98 -10.69
N ALA A 33 -30.53 -12.58 -9.71
CA ALA A 33 -30.43 -11.21 -9.21
C ALA A 33 -29.10 -10.56 -9.59
N PHE A 34 -29.11 -9.25 -9.77
CA PHE A 34 -27.89 -8.46 -9.84
C PHE A 34 -27.41 -8.07 -8.43
N PRO A 35 -26.10 -7.90 -8.22
CA PRO A 35 -25.59 -7.20 -7.06
C PRO A 35 -26.21 -5.80 -6.98
N ARG A 36 -26.43 -5.28 -5.77
CA ARG A 36 -26.95 -3.91 -5.55
C ARG A 36 -26.11 -2.93 -6.36
N GLN A 37 -26.71 -2.18 -7.28
CA GLN A 37 -26.01 -1.15 -8.04
C GLN A 37 -26.03 0.17 -7.27
N GLU A 38 -24.94 0.93 -7.32
CA GLU A 38 -24.84 2.26 -6.74
C GLU A 38 -24.36 3.25 -7.81
N PRO A 39 -24.91 4.48 -7.85
CA PRO A 39 -24.41 5.53 -8.74
C PRO A 39 -22.91 5.76 -8.53
N ASP A 40 -22.18 5.93 -9.62
CA ASP A 40 -20.74 6.23 -9.63
C ASP A 40 -19.87 5.19 -8.91
N VAL A 41 -20.33 3.94 -8.79
CA VAL A 41 -19.58 2.83 -8.20
C VAL A 41 -19.51 1.71 -9.22
N SER A 42 -18.29 1.31 -9.58
CA SER A 42 -18.11 0.18 -10.50
C SER A 42 -18.17 -1.14 -9.73
N PHE A 43 -18.76 -2.17 -10.33
CA PHE A 43 -18.77 -3.53 -9.79
C PHE A 43 -17.99 -4.46 -10.71
N GLY A 44 -17.12 -5.30 -10.15
CA GLY A 44 -16.33 -6.20 -10.98
C GLY A 44 -15.39 -7.11 -10.20
N THR A 45 -14.29 -7.49 -10.86
CA THR A 45 -13.22 -8.31 -10.27
C THR A 45 -11.97 -7.42 -10.18
N PRO A 46 -11.27 -7.36 -9.03
CA PRO A 46 -10.04 -6.58 -8.92
C PRO A 46 -9.00 -7.07 -9.93
N SER A 47 -8.25 -6.13 -10.51
CA SER A 47 -7.09 -6.42 -11.37
C SER A 47 -5.88 -6.89 -10.56
N SER A 48 -5.82 -6.57 -9.25
CA SER A 48 -4.70 -6.94 -8.39
C SER A 48 -4.76 -8.41 -7.99
N GLY A 49 -4.27 -9.26 -8.89
CA GLY A 49 -3.58 -10.46 -8.47
C GLY A 49 -2.46 -10.13 -7.50
N SER A 50 -2.17 -11.03 -6.55
CA SER A 50 -0.90 -10.90 -5.82
C SER A 50 0.22 -11.42 -6.71
N VAL A 51 1.30 -10.66 -6.81
CA VAL A 51 2.58 -11.14 -7.33
C VAL A 51 3.35 -11.73 -6.16
N ARG A 52 3.75 -12.99 -6.25
CA ARG A 52 4.57 -13.66 -5.24
C ARG A 52 5.82 -14.22 -5.89
N ASP A 53 6.97 -13.97 -5.28
CA ASP A 53 8.17 -14.74 -5.58
C ASP A 53 8.10 -16.12 -4.91
N LEU A 54 8.02 -17.16 -5.73
CA LEU A 54 7.90 -18.54 -5.30
C LEU A 54 9.21 -19.14 -4.79
N LEU A 55 10.37 -18.53 -5.09
CA LEU A 55 11.67 -18.99 -4.58
C LEU A 55 12.04 -18.32 -3.25
N SER A 56 11.33 -17.27 -2.85
CA SER A 56 11.59 -16.54 -1.62
C SER A 56 11.62 -17.48 -0.40
N GLY A 57 12.70 -17.37 0.39
CA GLY A 57 12.94 -18.22 1.57
C GLY A 57 13.32 -19.68 1.28
N SER A 58 13.42 -20.09 0.02
CA SER A 58 13.81 -21.47 -0.34
C SER A 58 15.31 -21.67 -0.21
N LEU A 59 15.72 -22.90 0.12
CA LEU A 59 17.13 -23.32 0.07
C LEU A 59 17.45 -23.86 -1.32
N ALA A 60 18.55 -23.40 -1.90
CA ALA A 60 19.11 -23.96 -3.13
C ALA A 60 20.09 -25.08 -2.81
N TYR A 61 20.02 -26.13 -3.61
CA TYR A 61 21.04 -27.17 -3.69
C TYR A 61 21.96 -26.86 -4.86
N VAL A 62 23.26 -26.80 -4.61
CA VAL A 62 24.27 -26.43 -5.60
C VAL A 62 25.31 -27.54 -5.71
N LEU A 63 25.72 -27.86 -6.93
CA LEU A 63 26.79 -28.81 -7.23
C LEU A 63 27.75 -28.19 -8.24
N VAL A 64 29.04 -28.23 -7.92
CA VAL A 64 30.13 -28.04 -8.88
C VAL A 64 30.82 -29.40 -9.03
N PRO A 65 30.54 -30.15 -10.12
CA PRO A 65 31.07 -31.51 -10.26
C PRO A 65 32.57 -31.49 -10.59
N GLU A 66 33.33 -32.46 -10.05
CA GLU A 66 34.77 -32.63 -10.34
C GLU A 66 35.02 -33.75 -11.36
N ALA A 67 34.06 -34.67 -11.51
CA ALA A 67 34.06 -35.73 -12.50
C ALA A 67 32.65 -35.99 -13.07
N GLU A 68 32.59 -36.70 -14.20
CA GLU A 68 31.34 -37.00 -14.91
C GLU A 68 30.27 -37.70 -14.05
N ASN A 69 30.69 -38.61 -13.17
CA ASN A 69 29.78 -39.37 -12.32
C ASN A 69 29.24 -38.58 -11.12
N ASP A 70 29.73 -37.36 -10.87
CA ASP A 70 29.24 -36.51 -9.79
C ASP A 70 27.88 -35.89 -10.11
N LEU A 71 27.53 -35.79 -11.41
CA LEU A 71 26.24 -35.29 -11.90
C LEU A 71 25.33 -36.45 -12.35
N PRO A 72 24.32 -36.85 -11.57
CA PRO A 72 23.38 -37.89 -11.97
C PRO A 72 22.56 -37.49 -13.19
N VAL A 73 22.29 -38.44 -14.11
CA VAL A 73 21.57 -38.15 -15.37
C VAL A 73 20.13 -37.64 -15.17
N ASP A 74 19.53 -37.94 -14.03
CA ASP A 74 18.18 -37.54 -13.64
C ASP A 74 18.16 -36.29 -12.75
N TRP A 75 19.28 -35.56 -12.62
CA TRP A 75 19.40 -34.40 -11.73
C TRP A 75 18.37 -33.29 -11.97
N THR A 76 17.69 -33.23 -13.12
CA THR A 76 16.61 -32.26 -13.40
C THR A 76 15.23 -32.79 -13.02
N ALA A 77 15.08 -34.09 -12.80
CA ALA A 77 13.80 -34.73 -12.55
C ALA A 77 13.17 -34.24 -11.23
N PRO A 78 11.83 -34.20 -11.14
CA PRO A 78 11.14 -33.75 -9.93
C PRO A 78 11.30 -34.73 -8.76
N GLY A 79 11.60 -36.00 -9.03
CA GLY A 79 11.85 -37.02 -8.01
C GLY A 79 13.32 -37.15 -7.57
N PHE A 80 14.23 -36.39 -8.17
CA PHE A 80 15.65 -36.43 -7.80
C PHE A 80 15.87 -35.84 -6.40
N ILE A 81 16.64 -36.55 -5.59
CA ILE A 81 17.01 -36.16 -4.22
C ILE A 81 18.52 -35.83 -4.23
N PRO A 82 18.90 -34.57 -3.95
CA PRO A 82 20.30 -34.17 -3.86
C PRO A 82 21.08 -35.02 -2.82
N GLY A 83 22.21 -35.59 -3.26
CA GLY A 83 23.12 -36.35 -2.41
C GLY A 83 24.12 -35.46 -1.65
N SER A 84 25.08 -36.08 -0.96
CA SER A 84 26.05 -35.36 -0.12
C SER A 84 27.02 -34.44 -0.86
N LEU A 85 27.14 -34.57 -2.19
CA LEU A 85 27.95 -33.67 -3.02
C LEU A 85 27.27 -32.31 -3.27
N TRP A 86 25.95 -32.24 -3.06
CA TRP A 86 25.19 -31.00 -3.24
C TRP A 86 25.25 -30.19 -1.95
N GLN A 87 25.87 -29.00 -2.02
CA GLN A 87 25.85 -28.06 -0.92
C GLN A 87 24.51 -27.33 -0.87
N MET A 88 24.06 -26.97 0.33
CA MET A 88 22.87 -26.18 0.53
C MET A 88 23.24 -24.73 0.82
N GLY A 89 22.54 -23.79 0.19
CA GLY A 89 22.67 -22.37 0.46
C GLY A 89 21.33 -21.64 0.42
N PRO A 90 21.23 -20.44 1.00
CA PRO A 90 20.00 -19.67 1.03
C PRO A 90 19.69 -19.05 -0.34
N GLY A 91 18.43 -19.14 -0.78
CA GLY A 91 17.93 -18.48 -2.00
C GLY A 91 18.59 -18.97 -3.30
N LEU A 92 18.20 -18.36 -4.41
CA LEU A 92 18.76 -18.65 -5.74
C LEU A 92 19.66 -17.49 -6.20
N GLY A 93 20.83 -17.36 -5.56
CA GLY A 93 21.89 -16.45 -5.95
C GLY A 93 23.22 -17.15 -5.77
N VAL A 94 23.73 -17.77 -6.83
CA VAL A 94 24.91 -18.64 -6.78
C VAL A 94 26.00 -18.00 -7.64
N GLY A 95 27.17 -17.75 -7.08
CA GLY A 95 28.18 -17.00 -7.83
C GLY A 95 29.49 -16.79 -7.11
N PHE A 96 30.39 -16.11 -7.79
CA PHE A 96 31.59 -15.50 -7.26
C PHE A 96 32.01 -14.33 -8.15
N ASP A 97 32.86 -13.45 -7.63
CA ASP A 97 33.40 -12.33 -8.36
C ASP A 97 34.81 -12.05 -7.82
N ASP A 98 35.84 -12.26 -8.65
CA ASP A 98 37.24 -11.99 -8.27
C ASP A 98 37.61 -10.49 -8.31
N THR A 99 36.65 -9.65 -8.68
CA THR A 99 36.70 -8.20 -8.48
C THR A 99 35.87 -7.77 -7.27
N PRO A 100 36.27 -8.11 -6.03
CA PRO A 100 35.68 -7.48 -4.87
C PRO A 100 36.18 -6.04 -4.85
N THR A 101 35.31 -5.09 -5.15
CA THR A 101 35.53 -3.75 -4.61
C THR A 101 35.40 -3.89 -3.12
N ARG A 102 36.57 -3.85 -2.48
CA ARG A 102 36.73 -3.78 -1.03
C ARG A 102 35.70 -2.79 -0.49
N LEU A 103 34.89 -3.26 0.47
CA LEU A 103 34.07 -2.43 1.36
C LEU A 103 35.02 -1.47 2.10
N ASP A 104 35.37 -0.37 1.45
CA ASP A 104 35.68 0.84 2.20
C ASP A 104 34.35 1.27 2.82
N ALA A 105 34.37 1.64 4.11
CA ALA A 105 33.20 1.96 4.92
C ALA A 105 32.14 2.70 4.09
N GLU A 106 30.88 2.20 4.06
CA GLU A 106 29.80 2.73 3.23
C GLU A 106 29.81 4.26 3.27
N ALA A 107 30.29 4.89 2.20
CA ALA A 107 30.37 6.33 2.11
C ALA A 107 29.00 6.86 1.70
N ASN A 108 28.48 7.86 2.42
CA ASN A 108 27.29 8.57 1.98
C ASN A 108 27.64 9.37 0.71
N LEU A 109 27.20 8.88 -0.45
CA LEU A 109 27.46 9.45 -1.76
C LEU A 109 26.71 10.77 -1.98
N ALA A 110 25.63 10.99 -1.23
CA ALA A 110 24.82 12.20 -1.33
C ALA A 110 25.62 13.47 -0.97
N LEU A 111 26.58 13.36 -0.04
CA LEU A 111 27.45 14.47 0.42
C LEU A 111 28.26 15.15 -0.70
N THR A 112 28.48 14.44 -1.82
CA THR A 112 29.21 14.98 -2.98
C THR A 112 28.31 15.27 -4.17
N GLY A 113 27.02 14.98 -4.04
CA GLY A 113 26.02 15.21 -5.06
C GLY A 113 25.61 16.68 -5.18
N THR A 114 24.79 16.97 -6.18
CA THR A 114 24.13 18.26 -6.34
C THR A 114 22.65 18.09 -6.05
N ALA A 115 22.20 18.63 -4.91
CA ALA A 115 20.80 18.59 -4.51
C ALA A 115 19.99 19.73 -5.15
N SER A 116 18.71 19.49 -5.37
CA SER A 116 17.73 20.45 -5.87
C SER A 116 16.34 20.07 -5.37
N GLN A 117 15.43 21.03 -5.36
CA GLN A 117 14.04 20.84 -4.94
C GLN A 117 13.11 21.68 -5.79
N SER A 118 11.84 21.31 -5.83
CA SER A 118 10.80 21.95 -6.65
C SER A 118 10.61 23.44 -6.32
N SER A 119 10.72 23.80 -5.05
CA SER A 119 10.58 25.17 -4.53
C SER A 119 11.32 25.34 -3.21
N THR A 120 11.59 26.57 -2.75
CA THR A 120 12.37 26.82 -1.53
C THR A 120 11.63 27.75 -0.57
N GLY A 121 11.02 27.14 0.43
CA GLY A 121 10.34 27.82 1.52
C GLY A 121 11.32 28.35 2.56
N PHE A 122 11.07 29.58 3.02
CA PHE A 122 11.77 30.23 4.14
C PHE A 122 13.31 30.21 4.09
N GLY A 123 13.91 30.00 2.91
CA GLY A 123 15.36 29.93 2.72
C GLY A 123 16.02 28.61 3.17
N PHE A 124 15.26 27.51 3.31
CA PHE A 124 15.77 26.16 3.58
C PHE A 124 15.97 25.39 2.26
N GLY A 125 17.10 25.66 1.60
CA GLY A 125 17.46 25.07 0.30
C GLY A 125 17.76 23.58 0.35
N ALA A 126 17.72 22.94 -0.82
CA ALA A 126 17.87 21.50 -1.00
C ALA A 126 19.22 20.93 -0.51
N GLU A 127 20.28 21.74 -0.58
CA GLU A 127 21.64 21.37 -0.20
C GLU A 127 21.77 21.00 1.29
N ARG A 128 20.82 21.43 2.12
CA ARG A 128 20.78 21.13 3.55
C ARG A 128 20.52 19.68 3.89
N ALA A 129 19.92 18.92 2.98
CA ALA A 129 19.71 17.48 3.17
C ALA A 129 20.92 16.63 2.74
N ILE A 130 22.04 17.24 2.35
CA ILE A 130 23.27 16.53 1.99
C ILE A 130 24.51 17.21 2.57
N ASP A 131 24.35 18.01 3.63
CA ASP A 131 25.44 18.77 4.23
C ASP A 131 26.16 18.00 5.35
N GLY A 132 25.62 16.83 5.75
CA GLY A 132 26.14 15.99 6.81
C GLY A 132 25.89 16.53 8.22
N ASP A 133 25.06 17.57 8.36
CA ASP A 133 24.60 18.10 9.65
C ASP A 133 23.17 17.59 9.94
N PRO A 134 22.99 16.64 10.87
CA PRO A 134 21.67 16.08 11.18
C PRO A 134 20.69 17.07 11.83
N SER A 135 21.15 18.28 12.16
CA SER A 135 20.29 19.37 12.65
C SER A 135 19.75 20.27 11.53
N SER A 136 20.27 20.11 10.31
CA SER A 136 19.83 20.80 9.10
C SER A 136 18.50 20.24 8.59
N PHE A 137 17.81 21.00 7.75
CA PHE A 137 16.61 20.53 7.05
C PHE A 137 16.31 21.36 5.81
N THR A 138 15.62 20.74 4.86
CA THR A 138 15.05 21.34 3.66
C THR A 138 13.58 21.73 3.88
N HIS A 139 13.07 22.64 3.08
CA HIS A 139 11.66 23.03 3.12
C HIS A 139 11.21 23.54 1.75
N THR A 140 10.20 22.90 1.15
CA THR A 140 9.52 23.42 -0.05
C THR A 140 8.51 24.51 0.31
N ASP A 141 8.02 25.29 -0.65
CA ASP A 141 7.00 26.31 -0.36
C ASP A 141 5.69 25.66 0.15
N THR A 142 4.92 26.40 0.95
CA THR A 142 3.70 25.89 1.61
C THR A 142 2.55 25.59 0.64
N ASP A 143 2.62 26.11 -0.60
CA ASP A 143 1.65 25.90 -1.67
C ASP A 143 2.18 25.00 -2.80
N ASP A 144 3.30 24.29 -2.59
CA ASP A 144 3.89 23.38 -3.56
C ASP A 144 3.19 22.01 -3.56
N ASN A 145 2.13 21.91 -4.36
CA ASN A 145 1.32 20.71 -4.54
C ASN A 145 2.00 19.54 -5.30
N ALA A 146 3.29 19.69 -5.66
CA ALA A 146 4.11 18.66 -6.27
C ALA A 146 5.51 18.63 -5.63
N SER A 147 5.57 18.84 -4.32
CA SER A 147 6.81 18.96 -3.56
C SER A 147 7.76 17.79 -3.79
N THR A 148 8.92 18.12 -4.34
CA THR A 148 9.94 17.15 -4.78
C THR A 148 11.32 17.63 -4.40
N TRP A 149 12.16 16.72 -3.91
CA TRP A 149 13.58 16.91 -3.66
C TRP A 149 14.38 15.84 -4.42
N TRP A 150 15.56 16.16 -4.93
CA TRP A 150 16.43 15.17 -5.56
C TRP A 150 17.90 15.52 -5.43
N VAL A 151 18.75 14.50 -5.47
CA VAL A 151 20.22 14.64 -5.55
C VAL A 151 20.73 13.92 -6.79
N ASN A 152 21.47 14.64 -7.64
CA ASN A 152 22.26 14.06 -8.72
C ASN A 152 23.66 13.72 -8.18
N LEU A 153 24.02 12.44 -8.22
CA LEU A 153 25.27 11.92 -7.68
C LEU A 153 26.48 12.19 -8.61
N GLY A 154 26.26 12.87 -9.74
CA GLY A 154 27.29 13.23 -10.72
C GLY A 154 27.74 12.08 -11.63
N LYS A 155 27.43 10.83 -11.25
CA LYS A 155 27.74 9.61 -11.99
C LYS A 155 26.75 8.50 -11.63
N THR A 156 26.64 7.49 -12.49
CA THR A 156 25.88 6.28 -12.19
C THR A 156 26.60 5.47 -11.11
N VAL A 157 25.88 5.10 -10.06
CA VAL A 157 26.33 4.22 -8.98
C VAL A 157 25.28 3.13 -8.75
N GLU A 158 25.70 2.03 -8.16
CA GLU A 158 24.75 1.01 -7.70
C GLU A 158 24.20 1.41 -6.32
N VAL A 159 23.03 2.04 -6.30
CA VAL A 159 22.38 2.44 -5.06
C VAL A 159 21.89 1.18 -4.34
N ARG A 160 22.18 1.08 -3.04
CA ARG A 160 21.85 -0.07 -2.19
C ARG A 160 20.95 0.29 -1.03
N ARG A 161 21.20 1.44 -0.40
CA ARG A 161 20.45 1.89 0.77
C ARG A 161 20.29 3.40 0.73
N ILE A 162 19.09 3.85 1.05
CA ILE A 162 18.75 5.27 1.14
C ILE A 162 18.16 5.50 2.53
N VAL A 163 18.63 6.52 3.23
CA VAL A 163 18.09 6.90 4.54
C VAL A 163 17.54 8.31 4.42
N LEU A 164 16.24 8.46 4.71
CA LEU A 164 15.57 9.75 4.80
C LEU A 164 15.45 10.10 6.28
N HIS A 165 16.32 10.97 6.79
CA HIS A 165 16.22 11.47 8.15
C HIS A 165 15.09 12.48 8.26
N ASN A 166 14.35 12.38 9.34
CA ASN A 166 13.33 13.34 9.67
C ASN A 166 13.95 14.59 10.30
N ARG A 167 13.18 15.67 10.33
CA ARG A 167 13.56 16.90 10.99
C ARG A 167 13.61 16.70 12.51
N ASP A 168 14.67 17.19 13.14
CA ASP A 168 14.80 17.22 14.60
C ASP A 168 14.09 18.47 15.19
N GLY A 169 13.47 18.30 16.37
CA GLY A 169 12.84 19.36 17.14
C GLY A 169 11.36 19.65 16.89
N CYS A 170 10.92 19.88 15.65
CA CYS A 170 9.50 20.14 15.35
C CYS A 170 9.08 19.67 13.94
N CYS A 171 7.76 19.51 13.74
CA CYS A 171 7.17 19.19 12.43
C CYS A 171 7.61 17.84 11.83
N GLY A 172 8.01 16.89 12.67
CA GLY A 172 8.40 15.55 12.22
C GLY A 172 7.24 14.74 11.60
N SER A 173 6.00 15.20 11.72
CA SER A 173 4.83 14.64 11.00
C SER A 173 4.93 14.79 9.48
N ARG A 174 5.84 15.63 8.96
CA ARG A 174 5.99 15.91 7.53
C ARG A 174 6.70 14.82 6.74
N LEU A 175 7.43 13.91 7.40
CA LEU A 175 8.06 12.77 6.72
C LEU A 175 7.04 11.64 6.53
N ARG A 176 6.04 11.91 5.67
CA ARG A 176 4.93 11.01 5.34
C ARG A 176 4.48 11.17 3.90
N ASP A 177 3.80 10.15 3.39
CA ASP A 177 3.26 10.12 2.02
C ASP A 177 4.35 10.38 0.97
N VAL A 178 5.57 9.90 1.24
CA VAL A 178 6.73 10.09 0.37
C VAL A 178 6.99 8.84 -0.45
N THR A 179 7.46 9.05 -1.67
CA THR A 179 7.95 7.98 -2.55
C THR A 179 9.38 8.27 -2.96
N VAL A 180 10.23 7.24 -2.92
CA VAL A 180 11.62 7.30 -3.38
C VAL A 180 11.72 6.71 -4.77
N GLN A 181 12.38 7.41 -5.68
CA GLN A 181 12.66 6.99 -7.03
C GLN A 181 14.14 7.05 -7.35
N LEU A 182 14.60 6.06 -8.09
CA LEU A 182 15.92 6.01 -8.68
C LEU A 182 15.81 6.28 -10.17
N LEU A 183 16.63 7.20 -10.66
CA LEU A 183 16.60 7.64 -12.05
C LEU A 183 17.94 7.39 -12.76
N ALA A 184 17.83 7.07 -14.05
CA ALA A 184 18.94 6.92 -14.97
C ALA A 184 19.69 8.26 -15.19
N PRO A 185 20.85 8.24 -15.88
CA PRO A 185 21.64 9.45 -16.17
C PRO A 185 20.92 10.58 -16.90
N ASP A 186 19.84 10.29 -17.62
CA ASP A 186 19.02 11.29 -18.31
C ASP A 186 18.20 12.16 -17.33
N GLY A 187 18.14 11.78 -16.05
CA GLY A 187 17.37 12.47 -15.02
C GLY A 187 15.85 12.37 -15.19
N GLN A 188 15.35 11.50 -16.08
CA GLN A 188 13.92 11.34 -16.37
C GLN A 188 13.46 9.88 -16.27
N THR A 189 14.26 8.93 -16.75
CA THR A 189 13.89 7.51 -16.75
C THR A 189 13.96 6.95 -15.34
N VAL A 190 12.80 6.56 -14.79
CA VAL A 190 12.72 5.88 -13.49
C VAL A 190 13.12 4.42 -13.67
N VAL A 191 14.21 4.01 -13.02
CA VAL A 191 14.71 2.63 -13.03
C VAL A 191 14.18 1.81 -11.85
N TRP A 192 13.73 2.49 -10.79
CA TRP A 192 13.08 1.87 -9.64
C TRP A 192 12.26 2.91 -8.86
N SER A 193 11.17 2.48 -8.22
CA SER A 193 10.33 3.29 -7.34
C SER A 193 9.93 2.46 -6.12
N SER A 194 9.93 3.07 -4.94
CA SER A 194 9.37 2.47 -3.73
C SER A 194 7.84 2.42 -3.79
N GLU A 195 7.23 1.61 -2.91
CA GLU A 195 5.84 1.85 -2.49
C GLU A 195 5.73 3.18 -1.72
N LEU A 196 4.50 3.60 -1.41
CA LEU A 196 4.25 4.79 -0.59
C LEU A 196 4.78 4.57 0.83
N LEU A 197 5.69 5.43 1.27
CA LEU A 197 6.36 5.31 2.56
C LEU A 197 5.68 6.18 3.61
N ASN A 198 5.48 5.61 4.80
CA ASN A 198 4.74 6.20 5.91
C ASN A 198 3.39 6.82 5.46
N PRO A 199 2.49 6.03 4.84
CA PRO A 199 1.20 6.53 4.39
C PRO A 199 0.37 7.01 5.58
N GLU A 200 -0.26 8.17 5.46
CA GLU A 200 -1.14 8.74 6.49
C GLU A 200 -0.45 8.78 7.87
N ASN A 201 0.85 9.11 7.89
CA ASN A 201 1.64 9.19 9.12
C ASN A 201 1.54 7.94 10.05
N ILE A 202 1.27 6.75 9.52
CA ILE A 202 0.97 5.56 10.33
C ILE A 202 2.13 5.15 11.26
N LEU A 203 3.37 5.50 10.89
CA LEU A 203 4.57 5.29 11.70
C LEU A 203 4.80 6.41 12.73
N GLY A 204 3.90 7.39 12.82
CA GLY A 204 4.08 8.63 13.55
C GLY A 204 5.16 9.50 12.92
N SER A 205 5.94 10.22 13.74
CA SER A 205 7.12 10.99 13.29
C SER A 205 8.39 10.16 13.47
N PRO A 206 8.70 9.17 12.60
CA PRO A 206 9.90 8.34 12.78
C PRO A 206 11.15 9.21 12.68
N ALA A 207 12.23 8.83 13.38
CA ALA A 207 13.50 9.56 13.28
C ALA A 207 14.11 9.46 11.87
N ALA A 208 13.87 8.37 11.16
CA ALA A 208 14.24 8.18 9.76
C ALA A 208 13.37 7.11 9.09
N ILE A 209 13.30 7.15 7.76
CA ILE A 209 12.80 6.06 6.92
C ILE A 209 13.99 5.45 6.17
N ILE A 210 14.18 4.14 6.30
CA ILE A 210 15.27 3.40 5.65
C ILE A 210 14.69 2.62 4.47
N VAL A 211 15.22 2.85 3.29
CA VAL A 211 14.96 2.08 2.07
C VAL A 211 16.21 1.26 1.77
N ASP A 212 16.24 0.02 2.26
CA ASP A 212 17.33 -0.93 1.98
C ASP A 212 16.92 -1.88 0.85
N LEU A 213 17.51 -1.68 -0.33
CA LEU A 213 17.18 -2.45 -1.52
C LEU A 213 17.64 -3.91 -1.44
N ILE A 214 18.60 -4.22 -0.56
CA ILE A 214 19.07 -5.58 -0.31
C ILE A 214 18.07 -6.31 0.59
N GLU A 215 17.62 -5.67 1.68
CA GLU A 215 16.58 -6.24 2.56
C GLU A 215 15.23 -6.39 1.84
N LEU A 216 14.91 -5.48 0.91
CA LEU A 216 13.74 -5.57 0.04
C LEU A 216 13.88 -6.61 -1.08
N ASN A 217 15.03 -7.31 -1.18
CA ASN A 217 15.34 -8.30 -2.23
C ASN A 217 15.21 -7.74 -3.66
N VAL A 218 15.40 -6.42 -3.82
CA VAL A 218 15.47 -5.74 -5.12
C VAL A 218 16.88 -5.88 -5.70
N GLY A 219 17.90 -5.87 -4.83
CA GLY A 219 19.31 -5.78 -5.21
C GLY A 219 19.73 -4.33 -5.46
N ALA A 220 21.03 -4.13 -5.72
CA ALA A 220 21.53 -2.80 -6.01
C ALA A 220 21.00 -2.31 -7.37
N ILE A 221 20.61 -1.04 -7.45
CA ILE A 221 20.03 -0.45 -8.67
C ILE A 221 20.99 0.59 -9.25
N PRO A 222 21.44 0.43 -10.51
CA PRO A 222 22.24 1.45 -11.19
C PRO A 222 21.42 2.72 -11.41
N ALA A 223 21.80 3.81 -10.74
CA ALA A 223 21.12 5.09 -10.82
C ALA A 223 22.11 6.25 -10.67
N GLN A 224 21.77 7.41 -11.24
CA GLN A 224 22.55 8.64 -11.07
C GLN A 224 21.83 9.66 -10.18
N THR A 225 20.50 9.59 -10.10
CA THR A 225 19.70 10.53 -9.33
C THR A 225 18.79 9.78 -8.37
N VAL A 226 18.76 10.22 -7.11
CA VAL A 226 17.75 9.82 -6.12
C VAL A 226 16.74 10.95 -6.00
N ARG A 227 15.46 10.65 -6.19
CA ARG A 227 14.35 11.61 -6.11
C ARG A 227 13.38 11.19 -5.02
N VAL A 228 12.99 12.12 -4.18
CA VAL A 228 11.96 11.99 -3.15
C VAL A 228 10.84 12.95 -3.50
N PHE A 229 9.62 12.48 -3.67
CA PHE A 229 8.47 13.36 -3.86
C PHE A 229 7.37 12.96 -2.89
N ARG A 230 6.56 13.96 -2.51
CA ARG A 230 5.45 13.80 -1.59
C ARG A 230 4.12 13.86 -2.34
N ILE A 231 3.18 13.01 -1.96
CA ILE A 231 1.77 13.15 -2.36
C ILE A 231 1.10 14.10 -1.35
N PRO A 232 0.42 15.16 -1.80
CA PRO A 232 -0.35 16.02 -0.91
C PRO A 232 -1.35 15.25 -0.04
N ASP A 233 -1.43 15.64 1.22
CA ASP A 233 -2.36 15.10 2.22
C ASP A 233 -3.30 16.23 2.68
N PRO A 234 -4.36 16.52 1.91
CA PRO A 234 -5.21 17.69 2.13
C PRO A 234 -6.16 17.55 3.33
N ASP A 235 -6.42 16.34 3.82
CA ASP A 235 -7.28 16.10 4.97
C ASP A 235 -6.52 15.88 6.29
N LEU A 236 -5.17 15.86 6.23
CA LEU A 236 -4.26 15.70 7.36
C LEU A 236 -4.61 14.46 8.21
N SER A 237 -5.02 13.39 7.52
CA SER A 237 -5.44 12.16 8.17
C SER A 237 -4.24 11.46 8.83
N GLY A 238 -4.50 10.48 9.71
CA GLY A 238 -3.42 9.74 10.40
C GLY A 238 -2.82 10.36 11.67
N GLY A 239 -3.16 11.61 11.97
CA GLY A 239 -2.83 12.27 13.24
C GLY A 239 -1.45 12.97 13.25
N GLY A 240 -1.45 14.20 13.76
CA GLY A 240 -0.29 15.08 13.81
C GLY A 240 -0.19 16.02 12.59
N GLY A 241 0.07 17.30 12.86
CA GLY A 241 0.46 18.29 11.87
C GLY A 241 -0.14 19.68 12.05
N ASN A 242 0.39 20.66 11.32
CA ASN A 242 -0.04 22.06 11.30
C ASN A 242 -0.72 22.42 9.97
N ALA A 243 -1.31 23.61 9.88
CA ALA A 243 -2.09 24.06 8.72
C ALA A 243 -1.30 24.22 7.40
N ASP A 244 0.03 24.14 7.45
CA ASP A 244 0.95 24.23 6.29
C ASP A 244 1.55 22.86 5.90
N GLU A 245 1.08 21.77 6.50
CA GLU A 245 1.66 20.42 6.32
C GLU A 245 0.96 19.56 5.28
N ASP A 246 -0.02 20.09 4.54
CA ASP A 246 -0.72 19.35 3.48
C ASP A 246 0.19 19.10 2.26
N ASN A 247 1.04 20.08 1.90
CA ASN A 247 1.79 20.06 0.63
C ASN A 247 3.31 20.04 0.80
N VAL A 248 3.86 20.35 1.97
CA VAL A 248 5.31 20.58 2.16
C VAL A 248 6.13 19.30 2.23
N LEU A 249 7.24 19.23 1.48
CA LEU A 249 8.32 18.27 1.71
C LEU A 249 9.42 18.92 2.53
N SER A 250 9.76 18.27 3.65
CA SER A 250 10.86 18.68 4.51
C SER A 250 11.64 17.44 4.93
N LEU A 251 12.94 17.44 4.63
CA LEU A 251 13.86 16.34 4.91
C LEU A 251 14.97 16.89 5.81
N GLY A 252 15.38 16.13 6.82
CA GLY A 252 16.54 16.47 7.65
C GLY A 252 17.83 16.29 6.88
N GLU A 253 18.28 15.04 6.77
CA GLU A 253 19.43 14.58 5.98
C GLU A 253 18.99 13.42 5.08
N VAL A 254 19.59 13.31 3.90
CA VAL A 254 19.40 12.19 2.98
C VAL A 254 20.74 11.52 2.74
N GLU A 255 20.82 10.26 3.16
CA GLU A 255 21.99 9.43 2.92
C GLU A 255 21.75 8.49 1.75
N VAL A 256 22.72 8.39 0.84
CA VAL A 256 22.68 7.46 -0.30
C VAL A 256 23.93 6.60 -0.26
N TYR A 257 23.76 5.31 -0.04
CA TYR A 257 24.84 4.34 0.02
C TYR A 257 24.82 3.45 -1.22
N GLY A 258 25.98 3.30 -1.85
CA GLY A 258 26.16 2.52 -3.07
C GLY A 258 27.63 2.27 -3.39
N VAL A 259 27.89 1.54 -4.46
CA VAL A 259 29.25 1.26 -4.95
C VAL A 259 29.44 1.76 -6.37
N GLU A 260 30.68 2.17 -6.69
CA GLU A 260 31.07 2.74 -8.00
C GLU A 260 31.44 1.67 -9.04
N THR A 261 31.40 0.39 -8.66
CA THR A 261 31.92 -0.74 -9.44
C THR A 261 30.89 -1.85 -9.42
N LEU A 262 30.47 -2.25 -10.62
CA LEU A 262 29.53 -3.34 -10.84
C LEU A 262 30.12 -4.64 -10.27
N SER A 263 29.49 -5.21 -9.25
CA SER A 263 29.90 -6.48 -8.66
C SER A 263 28.71 -7.42 -8.51
N TYR A 264 28.96 -8.72 -8.63
CA TYR A 264 27.93 -9.72 -8.37
C TYR A 264 27.66 -9.93 -6.88
N GLY A 265 28.53 -9.45 -5.99
CA GLY A 265 28.43 -9.65 -4.54
C GLY A 265 27.04 -9.44 -3.93
N PRO A 266 26.28 -8.37 -4.28
CA PRO A 266 24.92 -8.14 -3.80
C PRO A 266 23.90 -9.23 -4.20
N PHE A 267 24.18 -10.00 -5.26
CA PHE A 267 23.33 -11.06 -5.80
C PHE A 267 23.80 -12.46 -5.40
N VAL A 268 25.02 -12.59 -4.85
CA VAL A 268 25.55 -13.87 -4.37
C VAL A 268 25.02 -14.16 -2.96
N ARG A 269 24.38 -15.32 -2.81
CA ARG A 269 23.91 -15.90 -1.54
C ARG A 269 24.67 -17.18 -1.21
N THR A 270 25.07 -17.93 -2.23
CA THR A 270 25.94 -19.12 -2.15
C THR A 270 27.22 -18.84 -2.93
N ASP A 271 28.32 -18.69 -2.19
CA ASP A 271 29.62 -18.35 -2.76
C ASP A 271 30.34 -19.60 -3.30
N LEU A 272 30.73 -19.56 -4.58
CA LEU A 272 31.47 -20.62 -5.27
C LEU A 272 32.95 -20.33 -5.47
N ALA A 273 33.48 -19.22 -4.95
CA ALA A 273 34.87 -18.78 -5.17
C ALA A 273 35.91 -19.83 -4.78
N ALA A 274 35.62 -20.66 -3.77
CA ALA A 274 36.52 -21.71 -3.32
C ALA A 274 36.43 -23.03 -4.12
N THR A 275 35.36 -23.23 -4.90
CA THR A 275 34.98 -24.55 -5.44
C THR A 275 34.85 -24.60 -6.96
N MET A 276 34.64 -23.48 -7.64
CA MET A 276 34.44 -23.45 -9.10
C MET A 276 35.65 -22.96 -9.90
N PRO A 277 36.33 -21.85 -9.54
CA PRO A 277 37.45 -21.32 -10.31
C PRO A 277 38.57 -22.34 -10.52
N GLY A 278 39.04 -22.43 -11.77
CA GLY A 278 40.10 -23.32 -12.22
C GLY A 278 39.72 -24.82 -12.25
N ARG A 279 38.50 -25.18 -11.85
CA ARG A 279 38.05 -26.58 -11.73
C ARG A 279 37.00 -26.96 -12.75
N ASN A 280 35.93 -26.16 -12.86
CA ASN A 280 34.84 -26.44 -13.77
C ASN A 280 34.19 -25.14 -14.27
N SER A 281 33.72 -25.14 -15.52
CA SER A 281 32.94 -24.04 -16.10
C SER A 281 31.44 -24.17 -15.79
N SER A 282 31.02 -25.23 -15.11
CA SER A 282 29.61 -25.52 -14.83
C SER A 282 29.30 -25.55 -13.34
N ALA A 283 28.15 -24.97 -12.98
CA ALA A 283 27.51 -25.19 -11.68
C ALA A 283 26.03 -25.58 -11.90
N PHE A 284 25.56 -26.56 -11.13
CA PHE A 284 24.21 -27.09 -11.21
C PHE A 284 23.44 -26.70 -9.97
N VAL A 285 22.26 -26.11 -10.15
CA VAL A 285 21.45 -25.58 -9.06
C VAL A 285 20.05 -26.19 -9.12
N ARG A 286 19.48 -26.52 -7.97
CA ARG A 286 18.09 -26.94 -7.80
C ARG A 286 17.45 -26.19 -6.65
N VAL A 287 16.28 -25.62 -6.89
CA VAL A 287 15.50 -24.91 -5.86
C VAL A 287 14.08 -25.42 -5.88
N PRO A 288 13.55 -25.91 -4.73
CA PRO A 288 12.17 -26.29 -4.63
C PRO A 288 11.29 -25.04 -4.49
N PHE A 289 10.07 -25.14 -4.98
CA PHE A 289 9.01 -24.17 -4.68
C PHE A 289 7.65 -24.85 -4.60
N VAL A 290 6.67 -24.21 -3.98
CA VAL A 290 5.34 -24.80 -3.78
C VAL A 290 4.29 -24.03 -4.58
N LEU A 291 3.49 -24.77 -5.35
CA LEU A 291 2.26 -24.27 -5.95
C LEU A 291 1.07 -24.91 -5.23
N GLU A 292 0.31 -24.12 -4.48
CA GLU A 292 -0.89 -24.60 -3.78
C GLU A 292 -2.00 -24.96 -4.77
N ASP A 293 -2.23 -24.07 -5.74
CA ASP A 293 -3.18 -24.31 -6.82
C ASP A 293 -2.65 -23.78 -8.16
N PRO A 294 -2.11 -24.65 -9.03
CA PRO A 294 -1.59 -24.23 -10.34
C PRO A 294 -2.62 -23.52 -11.23
N ASP A 295 -3.91 -23.86 -11.09
CA ASP A 295 -4.99 -23.27 -11.89
C ASP A 295 -5.30 -21.82 -11.47
N ALA A 296 -4.94 -21.42 -10.25
CA ALA A 296 -5.12 -20.07 -9.74
C ALA A 296 -4.02 -19.10 -10.22
N VAL A 297 -2.90 -19.61 -10.73
CA VAL A 297 -1.81 -18.82 -11.29
C VAL A 297 -2.17 -18.42 -12.71
N GLN A 298 -2.23 -17.12 -13.00
CA GLN A 298 -2.55 -16.58 -14.32
C GLN A 298 -1.29 -16.46 -15.18
N ALA A 299 -0.22 -15.92 -14.62
CA ALA A 299 1.09 -15.78 -15.25
C ALA A 299 2.20 -16.25 -14.31
N MET A 300 3.28 -16.76 -14.88
CA MET A 300 4.48 -17.14 -14.12
C MET A 300 5.72 -16.83 -14.96
N HIS A 301 6.58 -15.96 -14.43
CA HIS A 301 7.79 -15.49 -15.11
C HIS A 301 9.02 -15.82 -14.27
N LEU A 302 10.01 -16.42 -14.91
CA LEU A 302 11.35 -16.53 -14.32
C LEU A 302 12.17 -15.33 -14.76
N HIS A 303 12.64 -14.55 -13.80
CA HIS A 303 13.63 -13.50 -14.00
C HIS A 303 14.99 -14.10 -13.65
N LEU A 304 15.89 -14.18 -14.63
CA LEU A 304 17.19 -14.84 -14.49
C LEU A 304 18.31 -13.86 -14.83
N ARG A 305 19.13 -13.51 -13.84
CA ARG A 305 20.45 -12.94 -14.07
C ARG A 305 21.45 -14.08 -14.19
N TYR A 306 22.21 -14.07 -15.27
CA TYR A 306 23.21 -15.09 -15.52
C TYR A 306 24.44 -14.48 -16.17
N ASP A 307 25.58 -14.91 -15.70
CA ASP A 307 26.88 -14.63 -16.29
C ASP A 307 27.21 -15.69 -17.33
N ASP A 308 27.65 -15.23 -18.49
CA ASP A 308 27.91 -16.01 -19.71
C ASP A 308 26.75 -16.85 -20.25
N GLY A 309 26.31 -17.93 -19.58
CA GLY A 309 25.27 -18.82 -20.07
C GLY A 309 24.48 -19.58 -19.00
N ALA A 310 23.31 -20.10 -19.39
CA ALA A 310 22.48 -20.92 -18.53
C ALA A 310 21.53 -21.83 -19.33
N VAL A 311 21.18 -22.98 -18.77
CA VAL A 311 20.05 -23.83 -19.22
C VAL A 311 19.07 -24.02 -18.06
N VAL A 312 17.79 -23.77 -18.32
CA VAL A 312 16.74 -23.78 -17.29
C VAL A 312 15.79 -24.94 -17.51
N TYR A 313 15.46 -25.62 -16.42
CA TYR A 313 14.53 -26.73 -16.37
C TYR A 313 13.45 -26.50 -15.31
N LEU A 314 12.21 -26.84 -15.65
CA LEU A 314 11.09 -26.87 -14.72
C LEU A 314 10.55 -28.30 -14.64
N ASN A 315 10.63 -28.92 -13.47
CA ASN A 315 10.20 -30.32 -13.24
C ASN A 315 10.76 -31.31 -14.29
N GLY A 316 12.01 -31.11 -14.71
CA GLY A 316 12.70 -31.93 -15.70
C GLY A 316 12.52 -31.50 -17.15
N ALA A 317 11.55 -30.64 -17.47
CA ALA A 317 11.38 -30.11 -18.82
C ALA A 317 12.27 -28.89 -19.04
N ARG A 318 13.04 -28.86 -20.12
CA ARG A 318 13.85 -27.71 -20.52
C ARG A 318 12.94 -26.57 -20.98
N VAL A 319 13.01 -25.42 -20.31
CA VAL A 319 12.14 -24.26 -20.56
C VAL A 319 12.85 -23.08 -21.20
N ALA A 320 14.17 -22.94 -20.97
CA ALA A 320 14.97 -21.87 -21.57
C ALA A 320 16.44 -22.25 -21.69
N SER A 321 17.16 -21.51 -22.52
CA SER A 321 18.59 -21.68 -22.78
C SER A 321 19.19 -20.37 -23.26
N PHE A 322 20.34 -20.03 -22.70
CA PHE A 322 21.05 -18.79 -22.96
C PHE A 322 22.52 -19.10 -23.12
N ASN A 323 23.11 -18.77 -24.28
CA ASN A 323 24.52 -19.03 -24.60
C ASN A 323 25.01 -20.46 -24.25
N ALA A 324 24.12 -21.44 -24.25
CA ALA A 324 24.47 -22.81 -23.94
C ALA A 324 25.02 -23.53 -25.19
N PRO A 325 26.00 -24.42 -25.05
CA PRO A 325 26.47 -25.26 -26.14
C PRO A 325 25.37 -26.26 -26.55
N THR A 326 25.57 -26.96 -27.67
CA THR A 326 24.63 -27.96 -28.17
C THR A 326 24.54 -29.24 -27.32
N GLY A 327 25.32 -29.35 -26.24
CA GLY A 327 25.28 -30.46 -25.29
C GLY A 327 25.48 -30.00 -23.83
N ASP A 328 24.77 -30.65 -22.91
CA ASP A 328 24.70 -30.26 -21.50
C ASP A 328 25.53 -31.21 -20.62
N SER A 329 26.81 -31.36 -20.94
CA SER A 329 27.75 -32.16 -20.16
C SER A 329 28.05 -31.50 -18.81
N TRP A 330 28.51 -32.30 -17.84
CA TRP A 330 28.86 -31.87 -16.47
C TRP A 330 29.92 -30.75 -16.39
N ASN A 331 30.67 -30.52 -17.47
CA ASN A 331 31.71 -29.50 -17.57
C ASN A 331 31.60 -28.60 -18.81
N SER A 332 30.41 -28.49 -19.39
CA SER A 332 30.16 -27.59 -20.51
C SER A 332 30.51 -26.14 -20.14
N ALA A 333 30.91 -25.37 -21.16
CA ALA A 333 31.16 -23.94 -21.06
C ALA A 333 30.18 -23.18 -21.97
N ALA A 334 29.89 -21.92 -21.64
CA ALA A 334 29.05 -21.07 -22.48
C ALA A 334 29.71 -20.84 -23.86
N VAL A 335 28.90 -20.65 -24.90
CA VAL A 335 29.41 -20.41 -26.28
C VAL A 335 29.92 -18.99 -26.49
N GLY A 336 29.69 -18.09 -25.53
CA GLY A 336 30.11 -16.71 -25.58
C GLY A 336 30.07 -16.07 -24.20
N ARG A 337 30.79 -14.96 -24.07
CA ARG A 337 30.84 -14.17 -22.83
C ARG A 337 29.75 -13.10 -22.78
N ARG A 338 29.25 -12.79 -21.59
CA ARG A 338 28.41 -11.61 -21.32
C ARG A 338 29.23 -10.56 -20.59
N VAL A 339 29.00 -9.29 -20.90
CA VAL A 339 29.62 -8.20 -20.13
C VAL A 339 28.82 -7.99 -18.84
N LYS A 340 29.48 -7.68 -17.71
CA LYS A 340 28.83 -7.48 -16.39
C LYS A 340 27.55 -6.63 -16.47
N ALA A 341 27.56 -5.53 -17.23
CA ALA A 341 26.39 -4.66 -17.40
C ALA A 341 25.15 -5.39 -17.96
N GLU A 342 25.32 -6.38 -18.83
CA GLU A 342 24.23 -7.19 -19.37
C GLU A 342 23.69 -8.19 -18.34
N VAL A 343 24.53 -8.64 -17.41
CA VAL A 343 24.17 -9.61 -16.36
C VAL A 343 23.15 -9.02 -15.39
N PHE A 344 23.23 -7.71 -15.10
CA PHE A 344 22.28 -7.04 -14.20
C PHE A 344 20.88 -6.87 -14.77
N VAL A 345 20.72 -6.99 -16.10
CA VAL A 345 19.42 -7.01 -16.76
C VAL A 345 18.92 -8.45 -16.79
N PRO A 346 17.92 -8.82 -15.95
CA PRO A 346 17.44 -10.20 -15.92
C PRO A 346 16.77 -10.57 -17.24
N ALA A 347 17.10 -11.75 -17.76
CA ALA A 347 16.32 -12.36 -18.81
C ALA A 347 14.98 -12.83 -18.24
N VAL A 348 13.89 -12.52 -18.95
CA VAL A 348 12.54 -12.93 -18.54
C VAL A 348 12.11 -14.12 -19.38
N VAL A 349 11.75 -15.23 -18.72
CA VAL A 349 11.20 -16.43 -19.35
C VAL A 349 9.73 -16.57 -18.95
N ASP A 350 8.84 -16.51 -19.94
CA ASP A 350 7.43 -16.86 -19.75
C ASP A 350 7.28 -18.38 -19.59
N LEU A 351 6.75 -18.81 -18.46
CA LEU A 351 6.55 -20.22 -18.13
C LEU A 351 5.12 -20.70 -18.40
N VAL A 352 4.20 -19.82 -18.80
CA VAL A 352 2.81 -20.18 -19.14
C VAL A 352 2.72 -21.25 -20.24
N PRO A 353 3.54 -21.23 -21.31
CA PRO A 353 3.55 -22.30 -22.32
C PRO A 353 3.89 -23.68 -21.74
N PHE A 354 4.52 -23.74 -20.57
CA PHE A 354 4.93 -24.98 -19.90
C PHE A 354 3.97 -25.40 -18.77
N ARG A 355 2.73 -24.86 -18.73
CA ARG A 355 1.70 -25.22 -17.74
C ARG A 355 1.50 -26.72 -17.52
N ALA A 356 1.69 -27.53 -18.57
CA ALA A 356 1.53 -28.99 -18.51
C ALA A 356 2.49 -29.68 -17.53
N VAL A 357 3.61 -29.04 -17.18
CA VAL A 357 4.57 -29.61 -16.20
C VAL A 357 4.41 -29.02 -14.80
N TRP A 358 3.49 -28.06 -14.59
CA TRP A 358 3.20 -27.51 -13.27
C TRP A 358 2.46 -28.54 -12.43
N LYS A 359 2.88 -28.71 -11.17
CA LYS A 359 2.28 -29.68 -10.26
C LYS A 359 1.71 -28.97 -9.05
N ARG A 360 0.56 -29.42 -8.56
CA ARG A 360 0.11 -29.05 -7.21
C ARG A 360 1.11 -29.62 -6.19
N GLY A 361 1.50 -28.81 -5.21
CA GLY A 361 2.53 -29.14 -4.22
C GLY A 361 3.93 -28.71 -4.66
N THR A 362 4.94 -29.52 -4.32
CA THR A 362 6.35 -29.21 -4.59
C THR A 362 6.69 -29.34 -6.07
N ASN A 363 7.33 -28.30 -6.59
CA ASN A 363 7.92 -28.21 -7.92
C ASN A 363 9.42 -27.91 -7.77
N TRP A 364 10.17 -28.14 -8.84
CA TRP A 364 11.61 -27.91 -8.87
C TRP A 364 12.00 -27.06 -10.07
N LEU A 365 12.65 -25.92 -9.77
CA LEU A 365 13.43 -25.17 -10.74
C LEU A 365 14.86 -25.72 -10.68
N ALA A 366 15.42 -26.07 -11.84
CA ALA A 366 16.79 -26.52 -11.95
C ALA A 366 17.52 -25.71 -13.03
N ILE A 367 18.75 -25.30 -12.75
CA ILE A 367 19.55 -24.45 -13.62
C ILE A 367 20.95 -25.05 -13.76
N HIS A 368 21.39 -25.20 -15.00
CA HIS A 368 22.80 -25.42 -15.33
C HIS A 368 23.39 -24.07 -15.69
N GLY A 369 24.13 -23.47 -14.76
CA GLY A 369 24.88 -22.24 -15.01
C GLY A 369 26.21 -22.55 -15.68
N LEU A 370 26.55 -21.76 -16.70
CA LEU A 370 27.68 -21.98 -17.59
C LEU A 370 28.56 -20.73 -17.61
N ASN A 371 29.79 -20.89 -17.18
CA ASN A 371 30.86 -19.92 -17.39
C ASN A 371 31.49 -20.13 -18.78
N ALA A 372 32.06 -19.10 -19.41
CA ALA A 372 32.71 -19.26 -20.71
C ALA A 372 34.05 -20.01 -20.60
N ALA A 373 34.67 -20.03 -19.42
CA ALA A 373 35.80 -20.90 -19.11
C ALA A 373 35.84 -21.26 -17.62
N ALA A 374 36.50 -22.38 -17.27
CA ALA A 374 36.72 -22.74 -15.87
C ALA A 374 37.59 -21.71 -15.13
N THR A 375 38.39 -20.93 -15.88
CA THR A 375 39.25 -19.87 -15.34
C THR A 375 38.64 -18.47 -15.46
N ASP A 376 37.35 -18.34 -15.77
CA ASP A 376 36.72 -17.01 -15.76
C ASP A 376 36.77 -16.41 -14.35
N PRO A 377 37.10 -15.10 -14.23
CA PRO A 377 37.14 -14.35 -12.97
C PRO A 377 35.84 -14.32 -12.17
N ASP A 378 34.70 -14.49 -12.84
CA ASP A 378 33.39 -14.29 -12.26
C ASP A 378 32.36 -15.32 -12.74
N PHE A 379 31.27 -15.43 -11.98
CA PHE A 379 30.15 -16.29 -12.28
C PHE A 379 28.92 -15.83 -11.51
N LEU A 380 27.75 -15.82 -12.15
CA LEU A 380 26.48 -15.56 -11.47
C LEU A 380 25.36 -16.37 -12.09
N VAL A 381 24.53 -16.96 -11.23
CA VAL A 381 23.17 -17.40 -11.53
C VAL A 381 22.29 -16.92 -10.39
N GLU A 382 21.47 -15.92 -10.66
CA GLU A 382 20.47 -15.41 -9.72
C GLU A 382 19.09 -15.47 -10.37
N ALA A 383 18.10 -15.99 -9.64
CA ALA A 383 16.77 -16.10 -10.19
C ALA A 383 15.65 -15.81 -9.19
N GLN A 384 14.60 -15.20 -9.74
CA GLN A 384 13.36 -14.86 -9.07
C GLN A 384 12.20 -15.47 -9.86
N LEU A 385 11.28 -16.18 -9.20
CA LEU A 385 10.16 -16.85 -9.86
C LEU A 385 8.85 -16.16 -9.47
N LEU A 386 8.43 -15.21 -10.29
CA LEU A 386 7.25 -14.40 -10.02
C LEU A 386 6.00 -15.10 -10.55
N ALA A 387 5.06 -15.40 -9.65
CA ALA A 387 3.75 -15.90 -9.99
C ALA A 387 2.68 -14.85 -9.69
N GLU A 388 1.81 -14.62 -10.67
CA GLU A 388 0.67 -13.73 -10.56
C GLU A 388 -0.58 -14.58 -10.35
N SER A 389 -1.22 -14.43 -9.20
CA SER A 389 -2.48 -15.13 -8.89
C SER A 389 -3.68 -14.32 -9.38
N ARG A 390 -4.82 -14.97 -9.60
CA ARG A 390 -6.09 -14.24 -9.78
C ARG A 390 -6.51 -13.61 -8.45
N ALA A 391 -6.99 -12.37 -8.46
CA ALA A 391 -7.59 -11.76 -7.26
C ALA A 391 -8.66 -12.71 -6.70
N PRO A 392 -8.60 -13.12 -5.41
CA PRO A 392 -9.45 -14.19 -4.87
C PRO A 392 -10.92 -13.81 -4.68
N VAL A 393 -11.33 -12.60 -5.05
CA VAL A 393 -12.69 -12.09 -4.82
C VAL A 393 -13.31 -11.64 -6.14
N ALA A 394 -14.18 -12.46 -6.70
CA ALA A 394 -15.12 -12.02 -7.72
C ALA A 394 -16.24 -11.22 -7.05
N GLY A 395 -16.60 -10.07 -7.62
CA GLY A 395 -17.78 -9.30 -7.20
C GLY A 395 -17.51 -8.29 -6.09
N VAL A 396 -16.60 -7.36 -6.34
CA VAL A 396 -16.29 -6.23 -5.47
C VAL A 396 -16.83 -4.92 -6.04
N TYR A 397 -16.96 -3.93 -5.18
CA TYR A 397 -17.30 -2.56 -5.51
C TYR A 397 -16.05 -1.68 -5.46
N PHE A 398 -15.75 -0.99 -6.56
CA PHE A 398 -14.65 -0.05 -6.69
C PHE A 398 -15.13 1.35 -6.30
N GLU A 399 -14.37 2.03 -5.44
CA GLU A 399 -14.74 3.34 -4.91
C GLU A 399 -14.75 4.45 -5.96
N HIS A 400 -13.95 4.29 -7.01
CA HIS A 400 -13.88 5.26 -8.11
C HIS A 400 -14.08 4.56 -9.46
N PRO A 401 -15.06 4.99 -10.28
CA PRO A 401 -15.24 4.44 -11.60
C PRO A 401 -14.10 4.89 -12.51
N THR A 402 -13.56 3.99 -13.33
CA THR A 402 -12.48 4.30 -14.28
C THR A 402 -12.89 4.03 -15.74
N PRO A 403 -13.77 4.85 -16.34
CA PRO A 403 -14.26 4.61 -17.70
C PRO A 403 -13.12 4.60 -18.72
N GLY A 404 -12.99 3.50 -19.46
CA GLY A 404 -12.01 3.35 -20.55
C GLY A 404 -10.61 2.87 -20.12
N THR A 405 -10.38 2.63 -18.83
CA THR A 405 -9.12 2.10 -18.28
C THR A 405 -9.37 0.95 -17.31
N ALA A 406 -8.31 0.38 -16.72
CA ALA A 406 -8.43 -0.66 -15.70
C ALA A 406 -8.91 -0.06 -14.35
N ASN A 407 -9.80 -0.77 -13.66
CA ASN A 407 -10.27 -0.41 -12.32
C ASN A 407 -9.18 -0.73 -11.28
N GLU A 408 -8.33 0.26 -10.99
CA GLU A 408 -7.22 0.14 -10.02
C GLU A 408 -7.54 0.78 -8.65
N SER A 409 -8.74 1.34 -8.47
CA SER A 409 -9.12 1.96 -7.20
C SER A 409 -9.25 0.92 -6.07
N PRO A 410 -9.16 1.35 -4.79
CA PRO A 410 -9.58 0.54 -3.66
C PRO A 410 -10.98 -0.04 -3.87
N TRP A 411 -11.18 -1.23 -3.32
CA TRP A 411 -12.42 -1.98 -3.45
C TRP A 411 -12.95 -2.46 -2.10
N ASN A 412 -14.27 -2.69 -2.04
CA ASN A 412 -14.98 -3.22 -0.88
C ASN A 412 -15.97 -4.33 -1.30
N LEU A 413 -16.43 -5.11 -0.33
CA LEU A 413 -17.36 -6.23 -0.52
C LEU A 413 -18.83 -5.78 -0.62
N GLY A 414 -19.10 -4.49 -0.44
CA GLY A 414 -20.45 -3.94 -0.43
C GLY A 414 -20.60 -2.83 0.60
N ARG A 415 -21.84 -2.43 0.86
CA ARG A 415 -22.20 -1.43 1.87
C ARG A 415 -22.90 -2.10 3.04
N VAL A 416 -22.60 -1.65 4.25
CA VAL A 416 -23.35 -2.00 5.45
C VAL A 416 -24.79 -1.51 5.30
N ALA A 417 -25.75 -2.34 5.68
CA ALA A 417 -27.17 -1.99 5.67
C ALA A 417 -27.44 -0.87 6.68
N ASP A 418 -28.34 0.02 6.31
CA ASP A 418 -28.67 1.22 7.07
C ASP A 418 -29.06 0.91 8.53
N THR A 419 -28.84 1.87 9.43
CA THR A 419 -29.23 1.72 10.82
C THR A 419 -30.74 1.92 11.00
N THR A 420 -31.32 1.28 12.02
CA THR A 420 -32.74 1.40 12.33
C THR A 420 -32.91 1.60 13.83
N PHE A 421 -33.61 2.68 14.18
CA PHE A 421 -33.91 3.08 15.56
C PHE A 421 -35.31 2.62 15.94
N SER A 422 -35.47 2.00 17.12
CA SER A 422 -36.77 1.50 17.60
C SER A 422 -37.77 2.62 17.89
N VAL A 423 -37.29 3.83 18.21
CA VAL A 423 -38.12 5.01 18.50
C VAL A 423 -37.77 6.14 17.53
N LYS A 424 -38.80 6.75 16.94
CA LYS A 424 -38.62 7.90 16.02
C LYS A 424 -38.16 9.13 16.80
N ARG A 425 -37.24 9.90 16.22
CA ARG A 425 -36.82 11.23 16.73
C ARG A 425 -37.99 12.20 16.90
N GLY A 426 -37.84 13.17 17.78
CA GLY A 426 -38.84 14.22 18.01
C GLY A 426 -39.07 14.51 19.49
N ARG A 427 -40.22 15.10 19.80
CA ARG A 427 -40.62 15.44 21.17
C ARG A 427 -41.02 14.18 21.94
N MET A 428 -40.54 14.07 23.18
CA MET A 428 -40.74 12.93 24.06
C MET A 428 -41.48 13.34 25.33
N ASN A 429 -42.40 12.48 25.76
CA ASN A 429 -43.26 12.71 26.92
C ASN A 429 -42.97 11.74 28.09
N ALA A 430 -42.15 10.71 27.86
CA ALA A 430 -41.78 9.71 28.85
C ALA A 430 -40.41 9.11 28.51
N PRO A 431 -39.63 8.66 29.51
CA PRO A 431 -38.40 7.91 29.28
C PRO A 431 -38.63 6.57 28.55
N PHE A 432 -37.61 6.09 27.84
CA PHE A 432 -37.65 4.82 27.11
C PHE A 432 -36.25 4.24 26.88
N ASP A 433 -36.18 2.96 26.56
CA ASP A 433 -34.95 2.31 26.13
C ASP A 433 -34.89 2.28 24.59
N LEU A 434 -33.87 2.90 24.04
CA LEU A 434 -33.64 2.99 22.59
C LEU A 434 -32.83 1.78 22.11
N GLU A 435 -33.33 1.13 21.06
CA GLU A 435 -32.58 0.10 20.35
C GLU A 435 -32.14 0.58 18.97
N ILE A 436 -30.90 0.28 18.61
CA ILE A 436 -30.33 0.55 17.29
C ILE A 436 -29.94 -0.79 16.67
N THR A 437 -30.35 -1.02 15.43
CA THR A 437 -30.10 -2.28 14.71
C THR A 437 -29.60 -2.01 13.29
N THR A 438 -28.92 -3.00 12.70
CA THR A 438 -28.63 -3.07 11.27
C THR A 438 -28.89 -4.51 10.82
N THR A 439 -29.34 -4.70 9.58
CA THR A 439 -29.56 -6.04 9.03
C THR A 439 -28.28 -6.71 8.53
N THR A 440 -27.14 -6.00 8.53
CA THR A 440 -25.84 -6.60 8.19
C THR A 440 -25.29 -7.39 9.37
N PRO A 441 -25.14 -8.72 9.25
CA PRO A 441 -24.57 -9.53 10.32
C PRO A 441 -23.15 -9.08 10.66
N ASP A 442 -22.80 -9.11 11.95
CA ASP A 442 -21.49 -8.78 12.49
C ASP A 442 -21.01 -7.34 12.22
N ALA A 443 -21.89 -6.44 11.79
CA ALA A 443 -21.57 -5.02 11.72
C ALA A 443 -21.56 -4.41 13.12
N GLU A 444 -20.54 -3.60 13.41
CA GLU A 444 -20.42 -2.85 14.65
C GLU A 444 -21.15 -1.51 14.50
N ILE A 445 -22.15 -1.26 15.33
CA ILE A 445 -22.80 0.06 15.42
C ILE A 445 -22.01 0.90 16.42
N ARG A 446 -21.65 2.12 16.02
CA ARG A 446 -21.11 3.15 16.93
C ARG A 446 -22.04 4.32 16.99
N PHE A 447 -22.10 4.96 18.16
CA PHE A 447 -22.93 6.15 18.36
C PHE A 447 -22.22 7.22 19.20
N THR A 448 -22.67 8.45 19.04
CA THR A 448 -22.25 9.61 19.84
C THR A 448 -23.48 10.30 20.42
N LEU A 449 -23.29 10.91 21.59
CA LEU A 449 -24.35 11.64 22.30
C LEU A 449 -24.11 13.16 22.38
N ASP A 450 -22.92 13.60 21.97
CA ASP A 450 -22.46 14.99 22.01
C ASP A 450 -22.67 15.75 20.69
N GLY A 451 -23.26 15.09 19.69
CA GLY A 451 -23.48 15.64 18.37
C GLY A 451 -22.28 15.53 17.43
N SER A 452 -21.15 14.96 17.85
CA SER A 452 -20.01 14.65 16.96
C SER A 452 -20.37 13.52 15.98
N THR A 453 -19.69 13.46 14.84
CA THR A 453 -19.93 12.40 13.84
C THR A 453 -19.26 11.10 14.31
N PRO A 454 -19.99 9.97 14.48
CA PRO A 454 -19.34 8.68 14.75
C PRO A 454 -18.55 8.22 13.52
N ASP A 455 -17.38 7.62 13.76
CA ASP A 455 -16.56 6.96 12.73
C ASP A 455 -16.06 5.61 13.25
N ALA A 456 -15.22 4.91 12.48
CA ALA A 456 -14.72 3.58 12.84
C ALA A 456 -13.93 3.56 14.16
N THR A 457 -13.46 4.71 14.63
CA THR A 457 -12.66 4.87 15.85
C THR A 457 -13.33 5.79 16.89
N ARG A 458 -14.18 6.72 16.46
CA ARG A 458 -14.86 7.72 17.29
C ARG A 458 -16.30 7.31 17.60
N GLY A 459 -16.68 7.42 18.86
CA GLY A 459 -18.00 7.06 19.35
C GLY A 459 -18.01 5.77 20.16
N GLN A 460 -19.08 5.58 20.94
CA GLN A 460 -19.27 4.43 21.79
C GLN A 460 -19.78 3.24 20.97
N VAL A 461 -19.24 2.05 21.22
CA VAL A 461 -19.74 0.81 20.61
C VAL A 461 -21.09 0.47 21.23
N TYR A 462 -22.11 0.35 20.37
CA TYR A 462 -23.44 -0.05 20.79
C TYR A 462 -23.45 -1.53 21.17
N SER A 463 -23.66 -1.80 22.45
CA SER A 463 -23.61 -3.16 23.04
C SER A 463 -24.86 -3.50 23.86
N GLY A 464 -25.82 -2.58 23.94
CA GLY A 464 -27.08 -2.72 24.67
C GLY A 464 -27.95 -1.48 24.47
N SER A 465 -29.21 -1.55 24.89
CA SER A 465 -30.16 -0.44 24.74
C SER A 465 -29.67 0.83 25.46
N ILE A 466 -29.94 1.99 24.87
CA ILE A 466 -29.59 3.29 25.45
C ILE A 466 -30.80 3.83 26.20
N HIS A 467 -30.68 4.02 27.52
CA HIS A 467 -31.76 4.63 28.30
C HIS A 467 -31.85 6.13 28.02
N ILE A 468 -33.01 6.58 27.54
CA ILE A 468 -33.28 7.98 27.19
C ILE A 468 -34.34 8.52 28.15
N GLU A 469 -33.92 9.37 29.09
CA GLU A 469 -34.81 10.06 30.04
C GLU A 469 -34.71 11.59 29.96
N HIS A 470 -33.74 12.09 29.19
CA HIS A 470 -33.44 13.51 29.00
C HIS A 470 -33.33 13.87 27.52
N THR A 471 -33.33 15.17 27.22
CA THR A 471 -33.03 15.67 25.88
C THR A 471 -31.67 15.15 25.43
N THR A 472 -31.69 14.28 24.42
CA THR A 472 -30.53 13.51 24.01
C THR A 472 -30.43 13.50 22.50
N VAL A 473 -29.24 13.81 21.99
CA VAL A 473 -28.87 13.57 20.60
C VAL A 473 -28.28 12.18 20.53
N VAL A 474 -28.66 11.39 19.52
CA VAL A 474 -28.00 10.14 19.19
C VAL A 474 -27.66 10.18 17.71
N ARG A 475 -26.37 10.17 17.38
CA ARG A 475 -25.89 9.98 16.02
C ARG A 475 -25.27 8.60 15.92
N ALA A 476 -25.64 7.78 14.95
CA ALA A 476 -25.14 6.42 14.81
C ALA A 476 -24.72 6.11 13.37
N ALA A 477 -23.73 5.25 13.24
CA ALA A 477 -23.34 4.62 11.97
C ALA A 477 -22.89 3.18 12.23
N ALA A 478 -23.04 2.32 11.23
CA ALA A 478 -22.62 0.93 11.29
C ALA A 478 -21.40 0.67 10.39
N PHE A 479 -20.45 -0.09 10.93
CA PHE A 479 -19.15 -0.36 10.34
C PHE A 479 -18.91 -1.85 10.23
N LYS A 480 -18.30 -2.29 9.13
CA LYS A 480 -17.84 -3.66 8.96
C LYS A 480 -16.56 -3.66 8.13
N LYS A 481 -15.58 -4.45 8.55
CA LYS A 481 -14.31 -4.58 7.83
C LYS A 481 -14.54 -4.96 6.37
N ASN A 482 -13.85 -4.30 5.44
CA ASN A 482 -13.96 -4.45 3.98
C ASN A 482 -15.34 -4.08 3.39
N TYR A 483 -16.20 -3.38 4.14
CA TYR A 483 -17.47 -2.83 3.63
C TYR A 483 -17.45 -1.31 3.79
N ARG A 484 -18.17 -0.63 2.90
CA ARG A 484 -18.47 0.79 3.08
C ARG A 484 -19.43 0.96 4.26
N PRO A 485 -19.17 1.91 5.19
CA PRO A 485 -20.05 2.15 6.32
C PRO A 485 -21.40 2.72 5.85
N THR A 486 -22.37 2.73 6.76
CA THR A 486 -23.59 3.52 6.56
C THR A 486 -23.26 5.00 6.57
N ASP A 487 -24.17 5.82 6.05
CA ASP A 487 -24.24 7.22 6.45
C ASP A 487 -24.60 7.35 7.95
N VAL A 488 -24.53 8.57 8.45
CA VAL A 488 -24.81 8.86 9.86
C VAL A 488 -26.28 9.20 10.05
N ASP A 489 -27.01 8.29 10.69
CA ASP A 489 -28.35 8.56 11.15
C ASP A 489 -28.35 9.43 12.40
N THR A 490 -29.19 10.45 12.41
CA THR A 490 -29.29 11.41 13.53
C THR A 490 -30.71 11.45 14.09
N HIS A 491 -30.82 11.10 15.37
CA HIS A 491 -32.04 11.13 16.15
C HIS A 491 -31.89 12.04 17.37
N THR A 492 -32.66 13.12 17.41
CA THR A 492 -32.75 14.00 18.59
C THR A 492 -34.07 13.76 19.31
N TYR A 493 -33.97 13.38 20.58
CA TYR A 493 -35.09 13.14 21.48
C TYR A 493 -35.21 14.34 22.39
N LEU A 494 -36.30 15.11 22.27
CA LEU A 494 -36.48 16.39 22.94
C LEU A 494 -37.48 16.27 24.08
N PHE A 495 -37.01 16.45 25.32
CA PHE A 495 -37.85 16.57 26.51
C PHE A 495 -38.02 18.05 26.82
N LEU A 496 -39.25 18.57 26.66
CA LEU A 496 -39.52 19.99 26.86
C LEU A 496 -39.27 20.45 28.30
N SER A 497 -39.38 19.56 29.29
CA SER A 497 -38.96 19.83 30.67
C SER A 497 -37.52 20.31 30.73
N ASP A 498 -36.62 19.64 30.01
CA ASP A 498 -35.19 19.93 30.02
C ASP A 498 -34.89 21.23 29.30
N VAL A 499 -35.65 21.56 28.24
CA VAL A 499 -35.56 22.84 27.55
C VAL A 499 -35.94 23.99 28.49
N VAL A 500 -37.04 23.84 29.25
CA VAL A 500 -37.46 24.87 30.22
C VAL A 500 -36.41 25.08 31.31
N THR A 501 -35.73 24.02 31.75
CA THR A 501 -34.72 24.06 32.82
C THR A 501 -33.29 24.02 32.31
N GLN A 502 -33.04 24.32 31.03
CA GLN A 502 -31.71 24.18 30.45
C GLN A 502 -30.70 25.09 31.17
N PRO A 503 -29.50 24.58 31.50
CA PRO A 503 -28.54 25.31 32.31
C PRO A 503 -27.93 26.49 31.53
N THR A 504 -27.47 27.51 32.25
CA THR A 504 -26.73 28.64 31.67
C THR A 504 -25.41 28.23 31.02
N ARG A 505 -24.87 27.05 31.38
CA ARG A 505 -23.66 26.47 30.80
C ARG A 505 -23.89 24.98 30.52
N PRO A 506 -24.49 24.64 29.38
CA PRO A 506 -24.63 23.25 28.95
C PRO A 506 -23.26 22.60 28.77
N SER A 507 -23.14 21.33 29.14
CA SER A 507 -21.90 20.56 28.92
C SER A 507 -21.59 20.46 27.43
N GLY A 508 -20.33 20.62 27.04
CA GLY A 508 -19.89 20.59 25.64
C GLY A 508 -20.07 21.89 24.87
N PHE A 509 -20.74 22.91 25.44
CA PHE A 509 -20.92 24.22 24.80
C PHE A 509 -19.90 25.24 25.32
N PRO A 510 -19.41 26.17 24.49
CA PRO A 510 -18.42 27.15 24.91
C PRO A 510 -19.02 28.20 25.85
N ALA A 511 -18.23 28.68 26.81
CA ALA A 511 -18.68 29.68 27.77
C ALA A 511 -18.89 31.08 27.15
N SER A 512 -18.30 31.34 25.99
CA SER A 512 -18.47 32.58 25.23
C SER A 512 -18.38 32.31 23.73
N TRP A 513 -19.05 33.15 22.95
CA TRP A 513 -18.93 33.23 21.49
C TRP A 513 -18.37 34.61 21.14
N LEU A 514 -17.22 34.67 20.45
CA LEU A 514 -16.53 35.93 20.10
C LEU A 514 -16.30 36.89 21.29
N GLY A 515 -16.00 36.35 22.48
CA GLY A 515 -15.79 37.13 23.69
C GLY A 515 -17.08 37.61 24.39
N VAL A 516 -18.25 37.33 23.83
CA VAL A 516 -19.55 37.56 24.48
C VAL A 516 -19.94 36.32 25.28
N PRO A 517 -20.29 36.45 26.58
CA PRO A 517 -20.77 35.32 27.37
C PRO A 517 -21.96 34.61 26.70
N GLY A 518 -21.89 33.29 26.64
CA GLY A 518 -22.99 32.50 26.08
C GLY A 518 -24.22 32.55 26.97
N ASP A 519 -25.37 32.86 26.39
CA ASP A 519 -26.68 32.83 27.03
C ASP A 519 -27.52 31.67 26.48
N TYR A 520 -27.37 30.50 27.09
CA TYR A 520 -28.05 29.28 26.68
C TYR A 520 -29.32 29.00 27.47
N ALA A 521 -29.51 29.60 28.66
CA ALA A 521 -30.65 29.31 29.50
C ALA A 521 -31.93 29.97 28.96
N MET A 522 -33.09 29.36 29.23
CA MET A 522 -34.34 30.10 29.11
C MET A 522 -34.36 31.23 30.15
N ASP A 523 -34.86 32.41 29.78
CA ASP A 523 -34.91 33.55 30.70
C ASP A 523 -35.65 33.16 32.00
N PRO A 524 -34.96 33.16 33.17
CA PRO A 524 -35.54 32.67 34.42
C PRO A 524 -36.73 33.52 34.86
N ARG A 525 -36.82 34.79 34.45
CA ARG A 525 -37.97 35.66 34.75
C ARG A 525 -39.26 35.16 34.09
N ILE A 526 -39.13 34.37 33.02
CA ILE A 526 -40.25 33.74 32.32
C ILE A 526 -40.38 32.27 32.75
N ALA A 527 -39.30 31.50 32.66
CA ALA A 527 -39.33 30.06 32.93
C ALA A 527 -39.68 29.71 34.40
N GLN A 528 -39.33 30.58 35.36
CA GLN A 528 -39.60 30.38 36.79
C GLN A 528 -40.74 31.28 37.31
N SER A 529 -41.43 32.01 36.43
CA SER A 529 -42.58 32.83 36.83
C SER A 529 -43.73 31.96 37.34
N ALA A 530 -44.37 32.38 38.44
CA ALA A 530 -45.57 31.71 38.95
C ALA A 530 -46.76 31.75 37.96
N GLU A 531 -46.79 32.76 37.08
CA GLU A 531 -47.83 32.96 36.07
C GLU A 531 -47.47 32.28 34.74
N TYR A 532 -46.26 32.52 34.22
CA TYR A 532 -45.87 32.05 32.88
C TYR A 532 -45.16 30.69 32.89
N GLY A 533 -44.37 30.38 33.93
CA GLY A 533 -43.58 29.17 34.03
C GLY A 533 -44.42 27.89 33.90
N ARG A 534 -45.62 27.89 34.49
CA ARG A 534 -46.57 26.76 34.43
C ARG A 534 -47.11 26.47 33.02
N ARG A 535 -47.03 27.45 32.11
CA ARG A 535 -47.54 27.36 30.73
C ARG A 535 -46.44 27.07 29.72
N MET A 536 -45.18 27.02 30.15
CA MET A 536 -44.01 26.94 29.25
C MET A 536 -44.05 25.72 28.33
N THR A 537 -44.26 24.52 28.89
CA THR A 537 -44.29 23.28 28.09
C THR A 537 -45.42 23.28 27.07
N GLU A 538 -46.62 23.75 27.44
CA GLU A 538 -47.75 23.90 26.53
C GLU A 538 -47.45 24.93 25.43
N SER A 539 -46.81 26.04 25.79
CA SER A 539 -46.50 27.13 24.88
C SER A 539 -45.42 26.75 23.86
N LEU A 540 -44.35 26.08 24.31
CA LEU A 540 -43.33 25.50 23.44
C LEU A 540 -43.91 24.41 22.55
N SER A 541 -44.93 23.68 23.03
CA SER A 541 -45.61 22.67 22.23
C SER A 541 -46.45 23.27 21.10
N ALA A 542 -47.00 24.47 21.29
CA ALA A 542 -47.91 25.14 20.36
C ALA A 542 -47.21 25.78 19.15
N ILE A 543 -45.88 25.86 19.14
CA ILE A 543 -45.09 26.43 18.04
C ILE A 543 -44.33 25.35 17.27
N PRO A 544 -44.09 25.52 15.95
CA PRO A 544 -43.14 24.71 15.21
C PRO A 544 -41.73 24.85 15.79
N SER A 545 -40.94 23.78 15.76
CA SER A 545 -39.54 23.78 16.20
C SER A 545 -38.64 23.22 15.10
N MET A 546 -37.49 23.86 14.91
CA MET A 546 -36.40 23.32 14.10
C MET A 546 -35.36 22.71 15.04
N VAL A 547 -34.83 21.55 14.66
CA VAL A 547 -33.77 20.87 15.39
C VAL A 547 -32.57 20.77 14.47
N LEU A 548 -31.45 21.35 14.89
CA LEU A 548 -30.18 21.29 14.18
C LEU A 548 -29.18 20.53 15.05
N THR A 549 -28.60 19.48 14.49
CA THR A 549 -27.57 18.68 15.15
C THR A 549 -26.37 18.59 14.21
N THR A 550 -25.21 18.95 14.72
CA THR A 550 -23.94 18.96 14.01
C THR A 550 -22.81 18.94 15.03
N ASP A 551 -21.58 18.72 14.56
CA ASP A 551 -20.38 18.98 15.35
C ASP A 551 -20.40 20.40 15.94
N VAL A 552 -20.01 20.54 17.21
CA VAL A 552 -20.03 21.80 17.96
C VAL A 552 -19.18 22.88 17.29
N ASP A 553 -18.10 22.48 16.60
CA ASP A 553 -17.24 23.41 15.85
C ASP A 553 -17.96 24.05 14.66
N ASN A 554 -18.95 23.38 14.07
CA ASN A 554 -19.76 23.96 13.00
C ASN A 554 -20.73 25.03 13.53
N LEU A 555 -21.01 25.05 14.84
CA LEU A 555 -21.81 26.10 15.48
C LEU A 555 -20.92 27.23 16.02
N PHE A 556 -19.83 26.90 16.72
CA PHE A 556 -19.07 27.86 17.50
C PHE A 556 -17.57 27.96 17.16
N GLY A 557 -17.06 27.11 16.27
CA GLY A 557 -15.66 27.13 15.87
C GLY A 557 -15.24 28.46 15.26
N SER A 558 -14.03 28.91 15.54
CA SER A 558 -13.55 30.25 15.13
C SER A 558 -13.47 30.42 13.61
N SER A 559 -13.17 29.36 12.86
CA SER A 559 -12.99 29.41 11.40
C SER A 559 -14.27 29.19 10.58
N ARG A 560 -15.18 28.32 11.06
CA ARG A 560 -16.35 27.81 10.32
C ARG A 560 -17.66 27.82 11.11
N GLY A 561 -17.63 28.20 12.39
CA GLY A 561 -18.81 28.20 13.25
C GLY A 561 -19.78 29.33 12.88
N ILE A 562 -21.06 29.01 12.68
CA ILE A 562 -22.09 29.97 12.28
C ILE A 562 -22.24 31.13 13.29
N TYR A 563 -22.21 30.83 14.60
CA TYR A 563 -22.30 31.87 15.65
C TYR A 563 -21.02 32.69 15.80
N SER A 564 -19.88 32.12 15.41
CA SER A 564 -18.58 32.80 15.46
C SER A 564 -18.27 33.57 14.17
N ASN A 565 -19.01 33.32 13.09
CA ASN A 565 -18.80 33.95 11.79
C ASN A 565 -20.15 34.42 11.15
N PRO A 566 -20.96 35.24 11.85
CA PRO A 566 -22.34 35.52 11.45
C PRO A 566 -22.48 36.30 10.14
N GLU A 567 -21.41 36.96 9.68
CA GLU A 567 -21.40 37.75 8.43
C GLU A 567 -20.81 36.97 7.23
N ARG A 568 -20.27 35.77 7.44
CA ARG A 568 -19.69 34.96 6.35
C ARG A 568 -20.79 34.19 5.64
N SER A 569 -20.75 34.21 4.30
CA SER A 569 -21.57 33.36 3.44
C SER A 569 -20.77 32.15 2.97
N GLY A 570 -21.40 30.98 2.98
CA GLY A 570 -20.88 29.73 2.42
C GLY A 570 -21.36 29.48 1.00
#